data_AF-A0A2V3IVC6-F1
#
_entry.id   AF-A0A2V3IVC6-F1
#
_cell.length_a   1.000
_cell.length_b   1.000
_cell.length_c   1.000
_cell.angle_alpha   90.00
_cell.angle_beta   90.00
_cell.angle_gamma   90.00
#
_symmetry.space_group_name_H-M   'P 1'
#
loop_
_entity.id
_entity.type
_entity.pdbx_description
1 polymer ?
#
loop_
_entity_poly.entity_id
_entity_poly.type
_entity_poly.pdbx_seq_one_letter_code
_entity_poly.pdbx_strand_id
1 'polypeptide(L)'
;MASASAPPEKDDPNELVFPPIHLHCATAPDAQFSSDAEMERAKVVMTSSPRMPAVGYFGGRYGHKWYVDLVALPHNAIRRQLCDAFIMANALGTLQLDVADGDLARVYAWLGTLESFVRAVFNAEARFILPLLDANVVKASSSDGKQLYLPELISVRGRVTAQQRIFDLLKTARKTRDVATGESVAKINALRYALDQFGANVLDYFAAIEKIAPKLFKRTLRNGQRQQIKLEHKMFEFVHRHEQGAMLAALFMQCIESRTTRQAFLERNLKKRQRGDFIVDVKRVQNTHMRLAAAFEDAAAKYEKRFNVNKFLQHYDAQGDSKMTLAMLGENDINAEGGEVVVENKNDVEDEECAPGLALDDDVLEVYAEA
;
A
#
# COMPACT_ATOMS: atom_id res chain seq x y z
N MET A 1 42.42 14.19 -28.12
CA MET A 1 41.15 13.51 -27.87
C MET A 1 40.14 14.56 -27.50
N ALA A 2 39.24 14.92 -28.42
CA ALA A 2 38.22 15.92 -28.19
C ALA A 2 37.03 15.27 -27.47
N SER A 3 36.71 15.76 -26.27
CA SER A 3 35.53 15.38 -25.51
C SER A 3 34.29 15.83 -26.27
N ALA A 4 33.54 14.88 -26.83
CA ALA A 4 32.24 15.17 -27.43
C ALA A 4 31.27 15.54 -26.30
N SER A 5 30.91 16.82 -26.21
CA SER A 5 29.83 17.29 -25.34
C SER A 5 28.53 16.61 -25.76
N ALA A 6 27.86 15.95 -24.82
CA ALA A 6 26.53 15.39 -25.05
C ALA A 6 25.60 16.51 -25.58
N PRO A 7 24.78 16.23 -26.60
CA PRO A 7 23.81 17.20 -27.08
C PRO A 7 22.85 17.58 -25.94
N PRO A 8 22.40 18.84 -25.87
CA PRO A 8 21.45 19.27 -24.85
C PRO A 8 20.19 18.41 -24.94
N GLU A 9 19.82 17.79 -23.81
CA GLU A 9 18.52 17.14 -23.61
C GLU A 9 17.44 18.11 -24.08
N LYS A 10 16.64 17.66 -25.05
CA LYS A 10 15.49 18.44 -25.49
C LYS A 10 14.42 18.23 -24.44
N ASP A 11 14.15 19.25 -23.63
CA ASP A 11 12.99 19.30 -22.75
C ASP A 11 11.76 18.82 -23.54
N ASP A 12 11.17 17.67 -23.16
CA ASP A 12 9.94 17.18 -23.78
C ASP A 12 8.85 18.23 -23.51
N PRO A 13 8.35 18.96 -24.53
CA PRO A 13 7.34 20.00 -24.34
C PRO A 13 6.02 19.46 -23.77
N ASN A 14 5.90 18.14 -23.55
CA ASN A 14 4.76 17.48 -22.91
C ASN A 14 5.01 17.01 -21.48
N GLU A 15 6.12 17.40 -20.84
CA GLU A 15 6.32 17.09 -19.42
C GLU A 15 5.37 17.92 -18.55
N LEU A 16 4.22 17.33 -18.24
CA LEU A 16 3.25 17.88 -17.30
C LEU A 16 3.91 17.95 -15.92
N VAL A 17 4.36 19.14 -15.53
CA VAL A 17 4.87 19.40 -14.19
C VAL A 17 3.68 19.40 -13.21
N PHE A 18 3.63 18.39 -12.35
CA PHE A 18 2.65 18.34 -11.26
C PHE A 18 3.27 18.96 -10.00
N PRO A 19 2.58 19.90 -9.33
CA PRO A 19 3.10 20.49 -8.11
C PRO A 19 3.29 19.41 -7.02
N PRO A 20 4.31 19.54 -6.17
CA PRO A 20 4.51 18.61 -5.07
C PRO A 20 3.31 18.58 -4.12
N ILE A 21 3.06 17.44 -3.48
CA ILE A 21 2.00 17.32 -2.48
C ILE A 21 2.47 18.06 -1.23
N HIS A 22 1.85 19.21 -0.98
CA HIS A 22 2.06 19.97 0.24
C HIS A 22 1.15 19.43 1.36
N LEU A 23 1.78 18.89 2.42
CA LEU A 23 1.13 18.49 3.66
C LEU A 23 1.32 19.57 4.71
N HIS A 24 0.27 19.94 5.45
CA HIS A 24 0.37 20.99 6.46
C HIS A 24 1.24 20.56 7.64
N CYS A 25 1.13 19.29 8.06
CA CYS A 25 1.97 18.71 9.11
C CYS A 25 3.47 18.77 8.81
N ALA A 26 3.88 18.82 7.54
CA ALA A 26 5.28 18.95 7.13
C ALA A 26 5.83 20.39 7.24
N THR A 27 4.95 21.37 7.46
CA THR A 27 5.28 22.81 7.45
C THR A 27 5.18 23.48 8.82
N ALA A 28 4.96 22.70 9.89
CA ALA A 28 4.91 23.24 11.25
C ALA A 28 6.18 24.07 11.50
N PRO A 29 6.04 25.40 11.70
CA PRO A 29 7.18 26.31 11.67
C PRO A 29 8.23 25.90 12.70
N ASP A 30 9.49 26.27 12.47
CA ASP A 30 10.58 26.17 13.45
C ASP A 30 10.37 27.06 14.69
N ALA A 31 9.15 27.58 14.87
CA ALA A 31 8.73 28.22 16.10
C ALA A 31 9.08 27.29 17.27
N GLN A 32 9.86 27.84 18.21
CA GLN A 32 10.27 27.15 19.43
C GLN A 32 9.02 26.64 20.14
N PHE A 33 8.79 25.34 20.03
CA PHE A 33 7.78 24.67 20.84
C PHE A 33 8.17 24.86 22.32
N SER A 34 7.19 24.90 23.22
CA SER A 34 7.52 24.77 24.63
C SER A 34 8.16 23.41 24.88
N SER A 35 9.02 23.32 25.90
CA SER A 35 9.67 22.05 26.30
C SER A 35 8.65 20.91 26.43
N ASP A 36 7.53 21.15 27.11
CA ASP A 36 6.45 20.17 27.28
C ASP A 36 5.87 19.68 25.95
N ALA A 37 5.72 20.59 24.99
CA ALA A 37 5.16 20.28 23.68
C ALA A 37 6.16 19.49 22.81
N GLU A 38 7.47 19.68 22.99
CA GLU A 38 8.49 18.84 22.35
C GLU A 38 8.51 17.43 22.94
N MET A 39 8.34 17.31 24.26
CA MET A 39 8.31 16.01 24.95
C MET A 39 7.14 15.14 24.52
N GLU A 40 5.94 15.71 24.46
CA GLU A 40 4.76 14.97 24.00
C GLU A 40 4.95 14.48 22.56
N ARG A 41 5.58 15.26 21.68
CA ARG A 41 5.91 14.84 20.31
C ARG A 41 6.95 13.73 20.26
N ALA A 42 8.02 13.84 21.05
CA ALA A 42 9.03 12.79 21.16
C ALA A 42 8.42 11.48 21.68
N LYS A 43 7.54 11.55 22.68
CA LYS A 43 6.79 10.40 23.21
C LYS A 43 5.88 9.76 22.17
N VAL A 44 5.20 10.58 21.37
CA VAL A 44 4.40 10.08 20.24
C VAL A 44 5.27 9.32 19.24
N VAL A 45 6.40 9.89 18.83
CA VAL A 45 7.35 9.23 17.91
C VAL A 45 7.79 7.87 18.48
N MET A 46 8.19 7.83 19.76
CA MET A 46 8.62 6.59 20.41
C MET A 46 7.53 5.52 20.47
N THR A 47 6.30 5.92 20.75
CA THR A 47 5.16 5.00 20.92
C THR A 47 4.48 4.64 19.60
N SER A 48 4.77 5.39 18.53
CA SER A 48 4.27 5.13 17.18
C SER A 48 4.99 3.93 16.55
N SER A 49 4.68 2.72 17.03
CA SER A 49 5.20 1.51 16.42
C SER A 49 4.57 1.31 15.03
N PRO A 50 5.39 1.11 13.97
CA PRO A 50 4.87 0.82 12.65
C PRO A 50 4.16 -0.52 12.66
N ARG A 51 2.89 -0.51 12.23
CA ARG A 51 2.13 -1.74 11.99
C ARG A 51 2.04 -1.93 10.48
N MET A 52 2.89 -2.81 9.94
CA MET A 52 2.79 -3.23 8.55
C MET A 52 2.34 -4.69 8.53
N PRO A 53 1.15 -5.01 8.00
CA PRO A 53 0.81 -6.41 7.80
C PRO A 53 1.77 -7.03 6.79
N ALA A 54 2.02 -8.32 6.93
CA ALA A 54 2.75 -9.09 5.93
C ALA A 54 1.90 -9.19 4.64
N VAL A 55 2.08 -8.23 3.73
CA VAL A 55 1.39 -8.21 2.44
C VAL A 55 2.22 -8.99 1.42
N GLY A 56 2.05 -10.31 1.40
CA GLY A 56 2.67 -11.18 0.40
C GLY A 56 2.02 -11.02 -0.98
N TYR A 57 2.81 -10.70 -2.00
CA TYR A 57 2.33 -10.72 -3.39
C TYR A 57 2.15 -12.17 -3.87
N PHE A 58 1.00 -12.45 -4.46
CA PHE A 58 0.70 -13.78 -5.00
C PHE A 58 1.14 -13.90 -6.46
N GLY A 59 1.73 -15.05 -6.83
CA GLY A 59 1.90 -15.42 -8.23
C GLY A 59 3.21 -15.02 -8.91
N GLY A 60 4.15 -14.36 -8.21
CA GLY A 60 5.37 -13.84 -8.83
C GLY A 60 5.08 -12.69 -9.80
N ARG A 61 5.95 -12.48 -10.79
CA ARG A 61 5.79 -11.41 -11.80
C ARG A 61 4.63 -11.69 -12.75
N TYR A 62 3.79 -10.68 -13.00
CA TYR A 62 2.70 -10.76 -13.96
C TYR A 62 3.19 -11.23 -15.34
N GLY A 63 2.48 -12.18 -15.93
CA GLY A 63 2.79 -12.76 -17.25
C GLY A 63 3.66 -14.02 -17.19
N HIS A 64 4.16 -14.41 -16.01
CA HIS A 64 4.94 -15.65 -15.86
C HIS A 64 4.05 -16.90 -15.91
N LYS A 65 2.87 -16.86 -15.29
CA LYS A 65 1.91 -17.97 -15.26
C LYS A 65 0.51 -17.44 -15.54
N TRP A 66 0.07 -17.55 -16.79
CA TRP A 66 -1.23 -17.03 -17.25
C TRP A 66 -2.41 -17.44 -16.37
N TYR A 67 -2.42 -18.68 -15.86
CA TYR A 67 -3.52 -19.21 -15.05
C TYR A 67 -3.56 -18.63 -13.63
N VAL A 68 -2.50 -17.95 -13.20
CA VAL A 68 -2.40 -17.23 -11.93
C VAL A 68 -2.77 -15.76 -12.11
N ASP A 69 -2.32 -15.16 -13.22
CA ASP A 69 -2.43 -13.72 -13.50
C ASP A 69 -3.87 -13.18 -13.39
N LEU A 70 -4.87 -13.99 -13.74
CA LEU A 70 -6.28 -13.58 -13.76
C LEU A 70 -6.83 -13.16 -12.40
N VAL A 71 -6.31 -13.75 -11.31
CA VAL A 71 -6.66 -13.38 -9.93
C VAL A 71 -5.54 -12.60 -9.26
N ALA A 72 -4.28 -12.94 -9.56
CA ALA A 72 -3.13 -12.30 -8.94
C ALA A 72 -3.05 -10.81 -9.28
N LEU A 73 -3.27 -10.42 -10.53
CA LEU A 73 -3.15 -9.02 -10.94
C LEU A 73 -4.09 -8.08 -10.15
N PRO A 74 -5.43 -8.28 -10.16
CA PRO A 74 -6.34 -7.41 -9.41
C PRO A 74 -6.09 -7.44 -7.90
N HIS A 75 -5.82 -8.62 -7.34
CA HIS A 75 -5.58 -8.74 -5.90
C HIS A 75 -4.27 -8.07 -5.49
N ASN A 76 -3.19 -8.23 -6.26
CA ASN A 76 -1.92 -7.56 -6.01
C ASN A 76 -2.06 -6.05 -6.12
N ALA A 77 -2.86 -5.54 -7.07
CA ALA A 77 -3.17 -4.12 -7.15
C ALA A 77 -3.83 -3.60 -5.87
N ILE A 78 -4.81 -4.34 -5.31
CA ILE A 78 -5.42 -3.99 -4.02
C ILE A 78 -4.43 -4.13 -2.86
N ARG A 79 -3.59 -5.17 -2.84
CA ARG A 79 -2.53 -5.34 -1.83
C ARG A 79 -1.57 -4.16 -1.82
N ARG A 80 -1.18 -3.66 -2.98
CA ARG A 80 -0.30 -2.50 -3.07
C ARG A 80 -0.97 -1.26 -2.49
N GLN A 81 -2.24 -1.04 -2.80
CA GLN A 81 -3.02 0.03 -2.19
C GLN A 81 -3.15 -0.17 -0.66
N LEU A 82 -3.32 -1.40 -0.20
CA LEU A 82 -3.34 -1.70 1.23
C LEU A 82 -2.02 -1.31 1.91
N CYS A 83 -0.86 -1.62 1.30
CA CYS A 83 0.43 -1.14 1.79
C CYS A 83 0.47 0.38 1.89
N ASP A 84 0.08 1.09 0.82
CA ASP A 84 0.06 2.56 0.80
C ASP A 84 -0.87 3.12 1.91
N ALA A 85 -1.99 2.44 2.20
CA ALA A 85 -2.89 2.80 3.30
C ALA A 85 -2.24 2.66 4.69
N PHE A 86 -1.49 1.57 4.92
CA PHE A 86 -0.78 1.37 6.18
C PHE A 86 0.40 2.33 6.35
N ILE A 87 1.12 2.65 5.27
CA ILE A 87 2.17 3.68 5.27
C ILE A 87 1.58 5.01 5.75
N MET A 88 0.47 5.46 5.15
CA MET A 88 -0.20 6.69 5.60
C MET A 88 -0.70 6.60 7.03
N ALA A 89 -1.29 5.48 7.44
CA ALA A 89 -1.83 5.32 8.79
C ALA A 89 -0.73 5.33 9.87
N ASN A 90 0.43 4.76 9.58
CA ASN A 90 1.60 4.79 10.46
C ASN A 90 2.18 6.21 10.51
N ALA A 91 2.36 6.86 9.36
CA ALA A 91 2.82 8.25 9.29
C ALA A 91 1.89 9.21 10.05
N LEU A 92 0.57 9.05 9.93
CA LEU A 92 -0.40 9.81 10.72
C LEU A 92 -0.23 9.56 12.23
N GLY A 93 0.10 8.34 12.64
CA GLY A 93 0.39 8.01 14.04
C GLY A 93 1.59 8.80 14.57
N THR A 94 2.68 8.86 13.79
CA THR A 94 3.87 9.67 14.11
C THR A 94 3.54 11.16 14.16
N LEU A 95 2.69 11.64 13.24
CA LEU A 95 2.38 13.05 13.06
C LEU A 95 1.17 13.53 13.91
N GLN A 96 0.56 12.66 14.73
CA GLN A 96 -0.82 12.84 15.21
C GLN A 96 -1.13 14.14 15.97
N LEU A 97 -0.11 14.81 16.51
CA LEU A 97 -0.23 16.11 17.20
C LEU A 97 -0.22 17.32 16.25
N ASP A 98 0.26 17.16 15.02
CA ASP A 98 0.44 18.23 14.03
C ASP A 98 -0.32 17.96 12.72
N VAL A 99 -1.12 16.89 12.64
CA VAL A 99 -2.00 16.63 11.49
C VAL A 99 -3.13 17.64 11.44
N ALA A 100 -3.20 18.42 10.36
CA ALA A 100 -4.31 19.32 10.10
C ALA A 100 -5.53 18.59 9.52
N ASP A 101 -6.73 19.15 9.69
CA ASP A 101 -7.96 18.61 9.08
C ASP A 101 -7.87 18.48 7.55
N GLY A 102 -7.12 19.36 6.89
CA GLY A 102 -6.87 19.29 5.46
C GLY A 102 -6.08 18.04 5.05
N ASP A 103 -5.11 17.62 5.86
CA ASP A 103 -4.31 16.41 5.62
C ASP A 103 -5.18 15.16 5.82
N LEU A 104 -6.00 15.12 6.88
CA LEU A 104 -6.98 14.05 7.09
C LEU A 104 -8.00 13.97 5.95
N ALA A 105 -8.50 15.11 5.48
CA ALA A 105 -9.45 15.15 4.36
C ALA A 105 -8.86 14.52 3.08
N ARG A 106 -7.56 14.72 2.81
CA ARG A 106 -6.86 14.07 1.68
C ARG A 106 -6.80 12.55 1.87
N VAL A 107 -6.49 12.07 3.08
CA VAL A 107 -6.47 10.63 3.39
C VAL A 107 -7.87 10.02 3.21
N TYR A 108 -8.93 10.68 3.67
CA TYR A 108 -10.29 10.19 3.49
C TYR A 108 -10.75 10.21 2.02
N ALA A 109 -10.31 11.19 1.23
CA ALA A 109 -10.54 11.21 -0.21
C ALA A 109 -9.82 10.03 -0.89
N TRP A 110 -8.57 9.78 -0.52
CA TRP A 110 -7.79 8.63 -0.97
C TRP A 110 -8.49 7.31 -0.62
N LEU A 111 -9.02 7.16 0.60
CA LEU A 111 -9.80 5.98 1.02
C LEU A 111 -11.09 5.81 0.21
N GLY A 112 -11.74 6.91 -0.20
CA GLY A 112 -12.90 6.87 -1.09
C GLY A 112 -12.55 6.32 -2.48
N THR A 113 -11.37 6.64 -3.00
CA THR A 113 -10.83 6.06 -4.24
C THR A 113 -10.53 4.58 -4.06
N LEU A 114 -9.88 4.18 -2.95
CA LEU A 114 -9.63 2.78 -2.62
C LEU A 114 -10.95 1.98 -2.55
N GLU A 115 -11.98 2.51 -1.88
CA GLU A 115 -13.29 1.87 -1.81
C GLU A 115 -13.89 1.65 -3.20
N SER A 116 -13.84 2.69 -4.05
CA SER A 116 -14.34 2.63 -5.42
C SER A 116 -13.57 1.60 -6.25
N PHE A 117 -12.26 1.53 -6.07
CA PHE A 117 -11.40 0.55 -6.73
C PHE A 117 -11.71 -0.89 -6.32
N VAL A 118 -11.74 -1.18 -5.01
CA VAL A 118 -12.06 -2.52 -4.48
C VAL A 118 -13.45 -2.95 -4.95
N ARG A 119 -14.43 -2.05 -4.92
CA ARG A 119 -15.78 -2.31 -5.41
C ARG A 119 -15.81 -2.63 -6.90
N ALA A 120 -15.09 -1.87 -7.73
CA ALA A 120 -15.01 -2.12 -9.16
C ALA A 120 -14.37 -3.49 -9.47
N VAL A 121 -13.29 -3.84 -8.76
CA VAL A 121 -12.61 -5.14 -8.90
C VAL A 121 -13.51 -6.30 -8.47
N PHE A 122 -14.13 -6.22 -7.29
CA PHE A 122 -15.02 -7.29 -6.80
C PHE A 122 -16.26 -7.46 -7.69
N ASN A 123 -16.81 -6.37 -8.23
CA ASN A 123 -17.89 -6.45 -9.20
C ASN A 123 -17.45 -7.09 -10.52
N ALA A 124 -16.22 -6.80 -10.99
CA ALA A 124 -15.65 -7.45 -12.16
C ALA A 124 -15.46 -8.96 -11.90
N GLU A 125 -14.93 -9.33 -10.73
CA GLU A 125 -14.77 -10.73 -10.33
C GLU A 125 -16.12 -11.45 -10.25
N ALA A 126 -17.11 -10.86 -9.59
CA ALA A 126 -18.46 -11.41 -9.49
C ALA A 126 -19.08 -11.64 -10.87
N ARG A 127 -18.74 -10.81 -11.85
CA ARG A 127 -19.27 -10.90 -13.21
C ARG A 127 -18.52 -11.87 -14.12
N PHE A 128 -17.19 -11.97 -13.99
CA PHE A 128 -16.36 -12.67 -14.97
C PHE A 128 -15.60 -13.87 -14.40
N ILE A 129 -15.23 -13.82 -13.12
CA ILE A 129 -14.34 -14.81 -12.47
C ILE A 129 -15.14 -15.80 -11.65
N LEU A 130 -15.96 -15.32 -10.72
CA LEU A 130 -16.74 -16.16 -9.82
C LEU A 130 -17.69 -17.12 -10.56
N PRO A 131 -18.37 -16.73 -11.66
CA PRO A 131 -19.21 -17.67 -12.42
C PRO A 131 -18.40 -18.82 -13.01
N LEU A 132 -17.14 -18.59 -13.38
CA LEU A 132 -16.25 -19.65 -13.86
C LEU A 132 -15.84 -20.58 -12.73
N LEU A 133 -15.60 -20.04 -11.53
CA LEU A 133 -15.34 -20.87 -10.35
C LEU A 133 -16.58 -21.73 -10.06
N ASP A 134 -17.76 -21.12 -9.92
CA ASP A 134 -19.03 -21.79 -9.61
C ASP A 134 -19.38 -22.89 -10.62
N ALA A 135 -19.25 -22.62 -11.93
CA ALA A 135 -19.54 -23.61 -12.96
C ALA A 135 -18.63 -24.85 -12.85
N ASN A 136 -17.40 -24.67 -12.36
CA ASN A 136 -16.47 -25.78 -12.15
C ASN A 136 -16.64 -26.43 -10.77
N VAL A 137 -17.10 -25.69 -9.76
CA VAL A 137 -17.56 -26.22 -8.46
C VAL A 137 -18.70 -27.22 -8.65
N VAL A 138 -19.68 -26.88 -9.47
CA VAL A 138 -20.84 -27.75 -9.75
C VAL A 138 -20.38 -29.06 -10.41
N LYS A 139 -19.44 -28.99 -11.36
CA LYS A 139 -18.84 -30.19 -11.98
C LYS A 139 -18.07 -31.05 -10.97
N ALA A 140 -17.41 -30.41 -10.00
CA ALA A 140 -16.74 -31.08 -8.91
C ALA A 140 -17.72 -31.71 -7.88
N SER A 141 -19.02 -31.49 -7.99
CA SER A 141 -20.01 -32.13 -7.10
C SER A 141 -20.40 -33.56 -7.55
N SER A 142 -19.81 -34.05 -8.64
CA SER A 142 -19.79 -35.46 -9.03
C SER A 142 -19.00 -36.31 -8.03
N SER A 143 -19.22 -37.64 -7.99
CA SER A 143 -18.49 -38.57 -7.08
C SER A 143 -16.98 -38.37 -7.11
N ASP A 144 -16.44 -38.11 -8.31
CA ASP A 144 -15.01 -37.97 -8.57
C ASP A 144 -14.47 -36.59 -8.18
N GLY A 145 -15.33 -35.56 -8.20
CA GLY A 145 -14.94 -34.21 -7.78
C GLY A 145 -15.07 -33.96 -6.27
N LYS A 146 -15.96 -34.69 -5.57
CA LYS A 146 -16.21 -34.51 -4.14
C LYS A 146 -14.96 -34.79 -3.30
N GLN A 147 -14.10 -35.71 -3.72
CA GLN A 147 -12.85 -36.02 -2.99
C GLN A 147 -11.75 -34.96 -3.16
N LEU A 148 -11.79 -34.17 -4.24
CA LEU A 148 -10.68 -33.28 -4.63
C LEU A 148 -10.87 -31.81 -4.26
N TYR A 149 -12.10 -31.38 -3.93
CA TYR A 149 -12.40 -29.94 -3.79
C TYR A 149 -13.27 -29.57 -2.58
N LEU A 150 -13.84 -30.50 -1.81
CA LEU A 150 -14.86 -30.16 -0.80
C LEU A 150 -14.39 -29.13 0.26
N PRO A 151 -13.20 -29.26 0.86
CA PRO A 151 -12.71 -28.28 1.86
C PRO A 151 -12.42 -26.92 1.22
N GLU A 152 -11.81 -26.91 0.03
CA GLU A 152 -11.56 -25.69 -0.73
C GLU A 152 -12.86 -25.00 -1.18
N LEU A 153 -13.89 -25.75 -1.50
CA LEU A 153 -15.19 -25.23 -1.94
C LEU A 153 -15.95 -24.54 -0.82
N ILE A 154 -15.81 -25.00 0.42
CA ILE A 154 -16.44 -24.39 1.59
C ILE A 154 -15.86 -22.98 1.83
N SER A 155 -14.54 -22.78 1.64
CA SER A 155 -13.94 -21.45 1.80
C SER A 155 -14.42 -20.43 0.76
N VAL A 156 -14.82 -20.89 -0.43
CA VAL A 156 -15.31 -20.02 -1.53
C VAL A 156 -16.81 -19.69 -1.39
N ARG A 157 -17.59 -20.46 -0.62
CA ARG A 157 -19.03 -20.22 -0.43
C ARG A 157 -19.35 -18.98 0.41
N GLY A 158 -18.46 -18.61 1.34
CA GLY A 158 -18.61 -17.40 2.17
C GLY A 158 -18.20 -16.09 1.48
N ARG A 159 -17.76 -16.15 0.21
CA ARG A 159 -17.11 -15.02 -0.46
C ARG A 159 -17.98 -13.78 -0.61
N VAL A 160 -19.29 -13.92 -0.85
CA VAL A 160 -20.20 -12.76 -1.01
C VAL A 160 -20.35 -12.05 0.33
N THR A 161 -20.54 -12.80 1.41
CA THR A 161 -20.55 -12.26 2.77
C THR A 161 -19.22 -11.62 3.13
N ALA A 162 -18.09 -12.23 2.74
CA ALA A 162 -16.76 -11.65 2.94
C ALA A 162 -16.59 -10.32 2.17
N GLN A 163 -16.97 -10.26 0.90
CA GLN A 163 -16.95 -9.03 0.10
C GLN A 163 -17.80 -7.93 0.74
N GLN A 164 -19.01 -8.26 1.20
CA GLN A 164 -19.87 -7.30 1.88
C GLN A 164 -19.23 -6.79 3.19
N ARG A 165 -18.69 -7.70 4.01
CA ARG A 165 -17.96 -7.32 5.23
C ARG A 165 -16.78 -6.39 4.93
N ILE A 166 -16.02 -6.68 3.88
CA ILE A 166 -14.91 -5.83 3.42
C ILE A 166 -15.41 -4.42 3.07
N PHE A 167 -16.53 -4.30 2.35
CA PHE A 167 -17.12 -3.00 2.03
C PHE A 167 -17.60 -2.24 3.28
N ASP A 168 -18.21 -2.95 4.22
CA ASP A 168 -18.68 -2.35 5.47
C ASP A 168 -17.49 -1.85 6.32
N LEU A 169 -16.38 -2.57 6.33
CA LEU A 169 -15.14 -2.16 6.99
C LEU A 169 -14.51 -0.92 6.34
N LEU A 170 -14.44 -0.85 5.00
CA LEU A 170 -14.00 0.36 4.28
C LEU A 170 -14.90 1.56 4.57
N LYS A 171 -16.22 1.35 4.57
CA LYS A 171 -17.18 2.39 4.92
C LYS A 171 -16.99 2.86 6.37
N THR A 172 -16.67 1.93 7.28
CA THR A 172 -16.37 2.23 8.68
C THR A 172 -15.09 3.06 8.80
N ALA A 173 -14.02 2.68 8.10
CA ALA A 173 -12.77 3.44 8.04
C ALA A 173 -13.01 4.89 7.58
N ARG A 174 -13.89 5.11 6.59
CA ARG A 174 -14.26 6.46 6.13
C ARG A 174 -15.10 7.24 7.13
N LYS A 175 -16.00 6.58 7.85
CA LYS A 175 -16.85 7.19 8.88
C LYS A 175 -16.07 7.66 10.11
N THR A 176 -14.83 7.22 10.29
CA THR A 176 -13.96 7.76 11.35
C THR A 176 -13.75 9.27 11.23
N ARG A 177 -13.98 9.85 10.05
CA ARG A 177 -14.06 11.30 9.82
C ARG A 177 -15.10 12.00 10.71
N ASP A 178 -16.22 11.35 10.97
CA ASP A 178 -17.38 11.92 11.65
C ASP A 178 -17.33 11.69 13.18
N VAL A 179 -16.22 11.14 13.70
CA VAL A 179 -16.00 10.99 15.14
C VAL A 179 -16.01 12.38 15.79
N ALA A 180 -17.04 12.62 16.62
CA ALA A 180 -17.38 13.92 17.20
C ALA A 180 -16.38 14.45 18.23
N THR A 181 -15.43 13.63 18.70
CA THR A 181 -14.42 14.05 19.67
C THR A 181 -13.26 14.74 18.95
N GLY A 182 -13.10 16.03 19.22
CA GLY A 182 -12.21 16.98 18.55
C GLY A 182 -10.70 16.78 18.76
N GLU A 183 -10.22 15.55 18.86
CA GLU A 183 -8.78 15.25 18.88
C GLU A 183 -8.43 14.39 17.68
N SER A 184 -7.57 14.91 16.78
CA SER A 184 -7.05 14.20 15.59
C SER A 184 -6.53 12.80 15.93
N VAL A 185 -5.95 12.65 17.12
CA VAL A 185 -5.47 11.37 17.70
C VAL A 185 -6.57 10.30 17.71
N ALA A 186 -7.78 10.61 18.16
CA ALA A 186 -8.88 9.64 18.24
C ALA A 186 -9.30 9.16 16.84
N LYS A 187 -9.35 10.08 15.86
CA LYS A 187 -9.66 9.76 14.46
C LYS A 187 -8.59 8.85 13.86
N ILE A 188 -7.31 9.15 14.10
CA ILE A 188 -6.17 8.39 13.60
C ILE A 188 -6.17 6.97 14.18
N ASN A 189 -6.38 6.83 15.50
CA ASN A 189 -6.45 5.52 16.15
C ASN A 189 -7.65 4.68 15.65
N ALA A 190 -8.81 5.31 15.47
CA ALA A 190 -9.98 4.64 14.90
C ALA A 190 -9.72 4.20 13.44
N LEU A 191 -9.03 5.02 12.65
CA LEU A 191 -8.64 4.69 11.28
C LEU A 191 -7.68 3.49 11.25
N ARG A 192 -6.63 3.49 12.08
CA ARG A 192 -5.67 2.37 12.18
C ARG A 192 -6.38 1.06 12.50
N TYR A 193 -7.24 1.06 13.52
CA TYR A 193 -8.03 -0.11 13.88
C TYR A 193 -8.93 -0.60 12.74
N ALA A 194 -9.60 0.32 12.04
CA ALA A 194 -10.44 -0.03 10.90
C ALA A 194 -9.62 -0.62 9.73
N LEU A 195 -8.42 -0.10 9.46
CA LEU A 195 -7.50 -0.62 8.45
C LEU A 195 -6.94 -1.99 8.81
N ASP A 196 -6.63 -2.24 10.09
CA ASP A 196 -6.21 -3.57 10.57
C ASP A 196 -7.29 -4.62 10.26
N GLN A 197 -8.54 -4.31 10.61
CA GLN A 197 -9.68 -5.21 10.33
C GLN A 197 -9.92 -5.38 8.83
N PHE A 198 -9.91 -4.28 8.06
CA PHE A 198 -10.07 -4.32 6.61
C PHE A 198 -8.98 -5.16 5.94
N GLY A 199 -7.71 -4.91 6.27
CA GLY A 199 -6.56 -5.61 5.71
C GLY A 199 -6.61 -7.11 5.97
N ALA A 200 -6.87 -7.52 7.22
CA ALA A 200 -6.99 -8.94 7.57
C ALA A 200 -8.09 -9.64 6.74
N ASN A 201 -9.28 -9.05 6.64
CA ASN A 201 -10.40 -9.65 5.92
C ASN A 201 -10.16 -9.70 4.39
N VAL A 202 -9.51 -8.68 3.82
CA VAL A 202 -9.12 -8.68 2.39
C VAL A 202 -8.09 -9.76 2.10
N LEU A 203 -7.06 -9.89 2.95
CA LEU A 203 -6.00 -10.88 2.74
C LEU A 203 -6.52 -12.31 2.91
N ASP A 204 -7.40 -12.57 3.88
CA ASP A 204 -8.07 -13.86 4.04
C ASP A 204 -8.92 -14.22 2.81
N TYR A 205 -9.67 -13.23 2.29
CA TYR A 205 -10.43 -13.39 1.06
C TYR A 205 -9.54 -13.75 -0.13
N PHE A 206 -8.43 -13.02 -0.33
CA PHE A 206 -7.49 -13.30 -1.41
C PHE A 206 -6.86 -14.68 -1.27
N ALA A 207 -6.39 -15.05 -0.08
CA ALA A 207 -5.79 -16.36 0.18
C ALA A 207 -6.76 -17.50 -0.17
N ALA A 208 -8.05 -17.35 0.16
CA ALA A 208 -9.08 -18.33 -0.19
C ALA A 208 -9.24 -18.50 -1.71
N ILE A 209 -9.35 -17.40 -2.45
CA ILE A 209 -9.54 -17.43 -3.91
C ILE A 209 -8.27 -17.90 -4.64
N GLU A 210 -7.12 -17.36 -4.30
CA GLU A 210 -5.82 -17.61 -4.94
C GLU A 210 -5.32 -19.04 -4.75
N LYS A 211 -5.69 -19.69 -3.65
CA LYS A 211 -5.38 -21.11 -3.42
C LYS A 211 -6.04 -22.03 -4.46
N ILE A 212 -7.20 -21.64 -4.99
CA ILE A 212 -8.11 -22.53 -5.72
C ILE A 212 -8.24 -22.13 -7.18
N ALA A 213 -8.47 -20.85 -7.45
CA ALA A 213 -8.78 -20.34 -8.77
C ALA A 213 -7.71 -20.69 -9.82
N PRO A 214 -6.40 -20.56 -9.56
CA PRO A 214 -5.39 -20.91 -10.55
C PRO A 214 -5.39 -22.40 -10.94
N LYS A 215 -5.62 -23.30 -9.98
CA LYS A 215 -5.71 -24.75 -10.23
C LYS A 215 -6.90 -25.07 -11.13
N LEU A 216 -8.03 -24.41 -10.89
CA LEU A 216 -9.23 -24.55 -11.71
C LEU A 216 -9.01 -23.99 -13.11
N PHE A 217 -8.51 -22.76 -13.25
CA PHE A 217 -8.28 -22.13 -14.56
C PHE A 217 -7.34 -22.94 -15.43
N LYS A 218 -6.24 -23.45 -14.86
CA LYS A 218 -5.29 -24.32 -15.57
C LYS A 218 -5.97 -25.57 -16.16
N ARG A 219 -6.98 -26.12 -15.47
CA ARG A 219 -7.69 -27.34 -15.89
C ARG A 219 -8.85 -27.08 -16.84
N THR A 220 -9.56 -25.96 -16.67
CA THR A 220 -10.89 -25.77 -17.25
C THR A 220 -10.91 -24.83 -18.45
N LEU A 221 -9.94 -23.92 -18.56
CA LEU A 221 -9.83 -23.00 -19.69
C LEU A 221 -9.16 -23.72 -20.87
N ARG A 222 -9.99 -24.36 -21.72
CA ARG A 222 -9.56 -25.16 -22.89
C ARG A 222 -8.64 -24.40 -23.86
N ASN A 223 -8.84 -23.09 -24.01
CA ASN A 223 -8.02 -22.23 -24.87
C ASN A 223 -7.00 -21.42 -24.08
N GLY A 224 -6.65 -21.88 -22.87
CA GLY A 224 -5.64 -21.35 -21.96
C GLY A 224 -5.51 -19.83 -22.00
N GLN A 225 -4.33 -19.38 -22.44
CA GLN A 225 -3.94 -17.99 -22.53
C GLN A 225 -4.91 -17.11 -23.36
N ARG A 226 -5.50 -17.62 -24.45
CA ARG A 226 -6.44 -16.82 -25.27
C ARG A 226 -7.74 -16.52 -24.52
N GLN A 227 -8.22 -17.45 -23.71
CA GLN A 227 -9.39 -17.21 -22.84
C GLN A 227 -9.03 -16.29 -21.68
N GLN A 228 -7.84 -16.44 -21.10
CA GLN A 228 -7.32 -15.55 -20.07
C GLN A 228 -7.27 -14.09 -20.57
N ILE A 229 -6.65 -13.83 -21.72
CA ILE A 229 -6.58 -12.49 -22.32
C ILE A 229 -7.98 -11.89 -22.52
N LYS A 230 -8.95 -12.70 -22.98
CA LYS A 230 -10.35 -12.23 -23.14
C LYS A 230 -11.01 -11.88 -21.81
N LEU A 231 -10.75 -12.61 -20.74
CA LEU A 231 -11.33 -12.35 -19.42
C LEU A 231 -10.66 -11.13 -18.77
N GLU A 232 -9.33 -11.06 -18.84
CA GLU A 232 -8.54 -9.90 -18.43
C GLU A 232 -9.04 -8.63 -19.12
N HIS A 233 -9.23 -8.67 -20.44
CA HIS A 233 -9.78 -7.57 -21.21
C HIS A 233 -11.15 -7.12 -20.71
N LYS A 234 -12.06 -8.06 -20.44
CA LYS A 234 -13.39 -7.75 -19.92
C LYS A 234 -13.34 -7.15 -18.52
N MET A 235 -12.46 -7.64 -17.65
CA MET A 235 -12.27 -7.09 -16.31
C MET A 235 -11.72 -5.68 -16.38
N PHE A 236 -10.65 -5.48 -17.13
CA PHE A 236 -10.03 -4.17 -17.30
C PHE A 236 -11.01 -3.18 -17.93
N GLU A 237 -11.71 -3.56 -19.00
CA GLU A 237 -12.73 -2.74 -19.64
C GLU A 237 -13.88 -2.39 -18.68
N PHE A 238 -14.30 -3.33 -17.83
CA PHE A 238 -15.32 -3.08 -16.83
C PHE A 238 -14.86 -2.04 -15.79
N VAL A 239 -13.63 -2.15 -15.29
CA VAL A 239 -13.05 -1.17 -14.37
C VAL A 239 -12.88 0.19 -15.06
N HIS A 240 -12.39 0.20 -16.29
CA HIS A 240 -12.17 1.41 -17.08
C HIS A 240 -13.47 2.15 -17.47
N ARG A 241 -14.61 1.45 -17.53
CA ARG A 241 -15.93 2.06 -17.80
C ARG A 241 -16.62 2.62 -16.55
N HIS A 242 -16.02 2.46 -15.37
CA HIS A 242 -16.54 3.04 -14.14
C HIS A 242 -16.48 4.58 -14.19
N GLU A 243 -17.22 5.27 -13.30
CA GLU A 243 -17.28 6.74 -13.24
C GLU A 243 -15.89 7.41 -13.11
N GLN A 244 -14.96 6.74 -12.40
CA GLN A 244 -13.57 7.13 -12.23
C GLN A 244 -12.61 6.23 -13.04
N GLY A 245 -13.09 5.71 -14.17
CA GLY A 245 -12.53 4.50 -14.78
C GLY A 245 -11.07 4.59 -15.20
N ALA A 246 -10.61 5.74 -15.70
CA ALA A 246 -9.19 5.95 -16.02
C ALA A 246 -8.31 5.81 -14.77
N MET A 247 -8.74 6.41 -13.66
CA MET A 247 -8.03 6.30 -12.38
C MET A 247 -8.00 4.87 -11.86
N LEU A 248 -9.15 4.21 -11.83
CA LEU A 248 -9.25 2.83 -11.32
C LEU A 248 -8.46 1.85 -12.20
N ALA A 249 -8.43 2.07 -13.52
CA ALA A 249 -7.63 1.28 -14.45
C ALA A 249 -6.13 1.53 -14.30
N ALA A 250 -5.69 2.74 -13.94
CA ALA A 250 -4.29 3.03 -13.59
C ALA A 250 -3.87 2.23 -12.35
N LEU A 251 -4.70 2.24 -11.29
CA LEU A 251 -4.47 1.44 -10.07
C LEU A 251 -4.42 -0.06 -10.39
N PHE A 252 -5.30 -0.54 -11.27
CA PHE A 252 -5.35 -1.94 -11.70
C PHE A 252 -4.01 -2.46 -12.26
N MET A 253 -3.24 -1.61 -12.95
CA MET A 253 -1.97 -2.00 -13.59
C MET A 253 -0.73 -1.69 -12.75
N GLN A 254 -0.88 -1.13 -11.56
CA GLN A 254 0.24 -0.71 -10.70
C GLN A 254 1.22 -1.85 -10.42
N CYS A 255 0.73 -3.10 -10.33
CA CYS A 255 1.55 -4.28 -10.04
C CYS A 255 2.23 -4.90 -11.26
N ILE A 256 2.09 -4.31 -12.44
CA ILE A 256 2.85 -4.71 -13.62
C ILE A 256 4.17 -3.94 -13.61
N GLU A 257 5.21 -4.54 -13.02
CA GLU A 257 6.54 -3.93 -12.85
C GLU A 257 7.20 -3.60 -14.20
N SER A 258 7.25 -4.57 -15.11
CA SER A 258 7.92 -4.40 -16.41
C SER A 258 7.19 -3.40 -17.31
N ARG A 259 7.91 -2.37 -17.77
CA ARG A 259 7.43 -1.37 -18.74
C ARG A 259 6.96 -2.01 -20.04
N THR A 260 7.73 -2.98 -20.57
CA THR A 260 7.37 -3.68 -21.81
C THR A 260 6.09 -4.50 -21.63
N THR A 261 5.94 -5.16 -20.48
CA THR A 261 4.73 -5.93 -20.16
C THR A 261 3.51 -5.03 -19.95
N ARG A 262 3.69 -3.89 -19.28
CA ARG A 262 2.63 -2.87 -19.09
C ARG A 262 2.18 -2.29 -20.43
N GLN A 263 3.11 -1.96 -21.31
CA GLN A 263 2.80 -1.50 -22.66
C GLN A 263 2.03 -2.57 -23.45
N ALA A 264 2.49 -3.82 -23.45
CA ALA A 264 1.78 -4.92 -24.09
C ALA A 264 0.38 -5.15 -23.49
N PHE A 265 0.20 -4.95 -22.19
CA PHE A 265 -1.12 -4.97 -21.55
C PHE A 265 -2.02 -3.86 -22.10
N LEU A 266 -1.54 -2.60 -22.13
CA LEU A 266 -2.29 -1.46 -22.67
C LEU A 266 -2.66 -1.67 -24.14
N GLU A 267 -1.76 -2.23 -24.93
CA GLU A 267 -1.99 -2.44 -26.35
C GLU A 267 -3.10 -3.47 -26.61
N ARG A 268 -3.17 -4.51 -25.78
CA ARG A 268 -4.22 -5.53 -25.82
C ARG A 268 -5.55 -5.01 -25.28
N ASN A 269 -5.51 -4.12 -24.28
CA ASN A 269 -6.70 -3.76 -23.52
C ASN A 269 -7.31 -2.40 -23.86
N LEU A 270 -6.59 -1.51 -24.54
CA LEU A 270 -7.06 -0.20 -24.97
C LEU A 270 -6.92 0.01 -26.49
N LYS A 271 -7.94 0.67 -27.06
CA LYS A 271 -7.91 1.11 -28.46
C LYS A 271 -6.84 2.18 -28.63
N LYS A 272 -6.13 2.19 -29.78
CA LYS A 272 -5.03 3.14 -30.07
C LYS A 272 -5.37 4.60 -29.74
N ARG A 273 -6.58 5.06 -30.09
CA ARG A 273 -7.06 6.42 -29.83
C ARG A 273 -7.21 6.79 -28.35
N GLN A 274 -7.38 5.82 -27.46
CA GLN A 274 -7.58 6.05 -26.01
C GLN A 274 -6.26 6.03 -25.24
N ARG A 275 -5.16 5.59 -25.86
CA ARG A 275 -3.89 5.35 -25.16
C ARG A 275 -3.23 6.65 -24.72
N GLY A 276 -3.27 7.69 -25.55
CA GLY A 276 -2.69 9.00 -25.22
C GLY A 276 -3.33 9.60 -23.97
N ASP A 277 -4.66 9.74 -23.99
CA ASP A 277 -5.45 10.25 -22.86
C ASP A 277 -5.21 9.40 -21.59
N PHE A 278 -5.21 8.07 -21.74
CA PHE A 278 -5.00 7.16 -20.63
C PHE A 278 -3.60 7.31 -20.00
N ILE A 279 -2.54 7.55 -20.80
CA ILE A 279 -1.18 7.80 -20.27
C ILE A 279 -1.16 9.08 -19.43
N VAL A 280 -1.84 10.14 -19.89
CA VAL A 280 -1.96 11.40 -19.14
C VAL A 280 -2.70 11.17 -17.82
N ASP A 281 -3.78 10.39 -17.83
CA ASP A 281 -4.53 10.04 -16.62
C ASP A 281 -3.69 9.20 -15.64
N VAL A 282 -2.91 8.23 -16.14
CA VAL A 282 -1.97 7.46 -15.31
C VAL A 282 -0.96 8.38 -14.64
N LYS A 283 -0.32 9.29 -15.40
CA LYS A 283 0.63 10.27 -14.83
C LYS A 283 -0.04 11.13 -13.76
N ARG A 284 -1.29 11.55 -13.97
CA ARG A 284 -2.06 12.31 -12.97
C ARG A 284 -2.27 11.49 -11.69
N VAL A 285 -2.71 10.23 -11.81
CA VAL A 285 -2.96 9.35 -10.64
C VAL A 285 -1.68 9.05 -9.88
N GLN A 286 -0.59 8.80 -10.60
CA GLN A 286 0.72 8.61 -9.99
C GLN A 286 1.11 9.85 -9.17
N ASN A 287 0.98 11.04 -9.76
CA ASN A 287 1.38 12.29 -9.11
C ASN A 287 0.43 12.77 -8.01
N THR A 288 -0.75 12.19 -7.88
CA THR A 288 -1.75 12.60 -6.88
C THR A 288 -2.02 11.50 -5.86
N HIS A 289 -2.68 10.42 -6.28
CA HIS A 289 -3.13 9.34 -5.41
C HIS A 289 -1.97 8.46 -4.93
N MET A 290 -1.06 8.06 -5.82
CA MET A 290 0.03 7.14 -5.45
C MET A 290 1.14 7.82 -4.65
N ARG A 291 1.45 9.10 -4.95
CA ARG A 291 2.46 9.87 -4.22
C ARG A 291 2.04 10.29 -2.82
N LEU A 292 0.75 10.21 -2.47
CA LEU A 292 0.27 10.67 -1.17
C LEU A 292 0.90 9.88 -0.01
N ALA A 293 1.02 8.55 -0.15
CA ALA A 293 1.65 7.73 0.88
C ALA A 293 3.12 8.09 1.10
N ALA A 294 3.89 8.24 0.02
CA ALA A 294 5.28 8.67 0.09
C ALA A 294 5.44 10.07 0.69
N ALA A 295 4.52 11.00 0.39
CA ALA A 295 4.55 12.34 0.98
C ALA A 295 4.33 12.30 2.50
N PHE A 296 3.41 11.46 2.99
CA PHE A 296 3.19 11.26 4.41
C PHE A 296 4.38 10.55 5.09
N GLU A 297 4.96 9.55 4.43
CA GLU A 297 6.15 8.85 4.91
C GLU A 297 7.35 9.80 5.04
N ASP A 298 7.62 10.62 4.01
CA ASP A 298 8.69 11.62 4.05
C ASP A 298 8.45 12.70 5.12
N ALA A 299 7.19 13.13 5.30
CA ALA A 299 6.81 14.04 6.37
C ALA A 299 7.05 13.42 7.76
N ALA A 300 6.67 12.16 7.97
CA ALA A 300 6.90 11.43 9.21
C ALA A 300 8.41 11.25 9.46
N ALA A 301 9.19 10.84 8.46
CA ALA A 301 10.64 10.67 8.59
C ALA A 301 11.35 12.00 8.95
N LYS A 302 10.92 13.13 8.38
CA LYS A 302 11.42 14.45 8.78
C LYS A 302 11.03 14.81 10.22
N TYR A 303 9.80 14.48 10.60
CA TYR A 303 9.29 14.67 11.95
C TYR A 303 10.08 13.89 12.99
N GLU A 304 10.35 12.61 12.73
CA GLU A 304 11.16 11.74 13.59
C GLU A 304 12.60 12.25 13.73
N LYS A 305 13.21 12.72 12.63
CA LYS A 305 14.54 13.34 12.66
C LYS A 305 14.59 14.62 13.50
N ARG A 306 13.49 15.38 13.54
CA ARG A 306 13.36 16.60 14.32
C ARG A 306 13.15 16.30 15.81
N PHE A 307 12.24 15.40 16.13
CA PHE A 307 11.87 15.03 17.50
C PHE A 307 12.57 13.75 17.98
N ASN A 308 13.79 13.50 17.51
CA ASN A 308 14.57 12.34 17.92
C ASN A 308 14.95 12.47 19.40
N VAL A 309 14.58 11.45 20.17
CA VAL A 309 14.82 11.34 21.61
C VAL A 309 16.28 11.61 21.95
N ASN A 310 17.25 11.13 21.17
CA ASN A 310 18.66 11.37 21.50
C ASN A 310 19.06 12.85 21.47
N LYS A 311 18.52 13.64 20.53
CA LYS A 311 18.73 15.10 20.51
C LYS A 311 18.01 15.78 21.67
N PHE A 312 16.83 15.26 22.01
CA PHE A 312 16.05 15.74 23.14
C PHE A 312 16.77 15.48 24.48
N LEU A 313 17.24 14.25 24.72
CA LEU A 313 18.02 13.84 25.89
C LEU A 313 19.32 14.68 26.02
N GLN A 314 20.05 14.89 24.92
CA GLN A 314 21.27 15.70 24.93
C GLN A 314 21.02 17.16 25.33
N HIS A 315 19.91 17.75 24.92
CA HIS A 315 19.53 19.10 25.34
C HIS A 315 19.08 19.16 26.81
N TYR A 316 18.41 18.12 27.31
CA TYR A 316 17.90 18.07 28.68
C TYR A 316 18.98 17.74 29.72
N ASP A 317 19.89 16.82 29.42
CA ASP A 317 21.03 16.50 30.27
C ASP A 317 21.96 17.71 30.47
N ALA A 318 22.08 18.56 29.45
CA ALA A 318 22.82 19.82 29.55
C ALA A 318 22.17 20.83 30.53
N GLN A 319 20.87 20.68 30.84
CA GLN A 319 20.15 21.52 31.81
C GLN A 319 20.11 20.89 33.22
N GLY A 320 20.65 19.69 33.41
CA GLY A 320 20.90 19.10 34.73
C GLY A 320 19.73 18.32 35.34
N ASP A 321 18.71 17.93 34.57
CA ASP A 321 17.53 17.21 35.07
C ASP A 321 17.36 15.80 34.47
N SER A 322 18.48 15.07 34.36
CA SER A 322 18.56 13.73 33.77
C SER A 322 17.64 12.68 34.45
N LYS A 323 17.31 12.88 35.73
CA LYS A 323 16.39 12.02 36.48
C LYS A 323 14.96 12.12 35.98
N MET A 324 14.49 13.31 35.63
CA MET A 324 13.14 13.51 35.10
C MET A 324 13.03 12.89 33.70
N THR A 325 14.10 13.01 32.92
CA THR A 325 14.20 12.45 31.56
C THR A 325 14.19 10.91 31.56
N LEU A 326 14.94 10.27 32.47
CA LEU A 326 14.92 8.82 32.68
C LEU A 326 13.56 8.32 33.20
N ALA A 327 12.89 9.07 34.07
CA ALA A 327 11.55 8.73 34.56
C ALA A 327 10.48 8.81 33.47
N MET A 328 10.63 9.70 32.47
CA MET A 328 9.68 9.85 31.36
C MET A 328 9.81 8.77 30.29
N LEU A 329 10.98 8.16 30.13
CA LEU A 329 11.15 6.97 29.30
C LEU A 329 10.43 5.75 29.92
N GLY A 330 10.11 5.79 31.23
CA GLY A 330 9.62 4.66 32.02
C GLY A 330 10.72 3.61 32.14
N GLU A 331 11.01 3.00 33.29
CA GLU A 331 10.21 1.93 33.93
C GLU A 331 9.53 0.92 32.98
N ASN A 332 9.84 0.93 31.69
CA ASN A 332 9.64 -0.19 30.78
C ASN A 332 10.98 -0.96 30.74
N ASP A 333 11.09 -2.01 31.57
CA ASP A 333 12.11 -3.07 31.51
C ASP A 333 13.58 -2.76 31.91
N ILE A 334 13.82 -2.26 33.14
CA ILE A 334 15.14 -2.48 33.80
C ILE A 334 15.06 -3.59 34.87
N ASN A 335 13.87 -4.14 35.15
CA ASN A 335 13.70 -5.29 36.05
C ASN A 335 13.40 -6.62 35.31
N ALA A 336 13.48 -6.66 33.98
CA ALA A 336 13.48 -7.91 33.23
C ALA A 336 14.92 -8.45 33.13
N GLU A 337 15.28 -9.25 34.15
CA GLU A 337 16.51 -10.05 34.27
C GLU A 337 17.80 -9.27 34.62
N GLY A 338 18.22 -9.41 35.88
CA GLY A 338 19.49 -8.90 36.39
C GLY A 338 20.70 -9.58 35.75
N GLY A 339 21.13 -9.07 34.61
CA GLY A 339 22.47 -9.28 34.08
C GLY A 339 23.36 -8.09 34.44
N GLU A 340 24.45 -8.35 35.18
CA GLU A 340 25.54 -7.39 35.33
C GLU A 340 26.05 -6.95 33.95
N VAL A 341 26.00 -5.65 33.66
CA VAL A 341 26.69 -5.09 32.50
C VAL A 341 28.19 -5.06 32.82
N VAL A 342 28.87 -6.15 32.50
CA VAL A 342 30.33 -6.16 32.37
C VAL A 342 30.67 -5.40 31.09
N VAL A 343 31.32 -4.25 31.24
CA VAL A 343 31.91 -3.52 30.11
C VAL A 343 33.16 -4.29 29.67
N GLU A 344 32.98 -5.34 28.86
CA GLU A 344 34.07 -5.96 28.11
C GLU A 344 34.27 -5.20 26.79
N ASN A 345 35.36 -4.43 26.74
CA ASN A 345 35.99 -4.03 25.49
C ASN A 345 36.45 -5.29 24.75
N LYS A 346 35.79 -5.65 23.65
CA LYS A 346 36.35 -6.56 22.65
C LYS A 346 36.19 -5.98 21.25
N ASN A 347 37.37 -5.66 20.70
CA ASN A 347 37.63 -5.57 19.28
C ASN A 347 37.38 -6.93 18.60
N ASP A 348 37.05 -6.82 17.32
CA ASP A 348 37.15 -7.83 16.26
C ASP A 348 36.29 -9.09 16.43
N VAL A 349 35.26 -9.26 15.57
CA VAL A 349 35.02 -10.46 14.72
C VAL A 349 33.97 -10.11 13.65
N GLU A 350 34.46 -10.10 12.40
CA GLU A 350 33.95 -10.67 11.14
C GLU A 350 32.44 -10.58 10.77
N ASP A 351 32.23 -9.94 9.61
CA ASP A 351 31.00 -9.78 8.86
C ASP A 351 30.39 -11.14 8.43
N GLU A 352 29.20 -11.47 8.96
CA GLU A 352 28.29 -12.42 8.31
C GLU A 352 27.27 -11.64 7.46
N GLU A 353 27.35 -11.85 6.14
CA GLU A 353 26.47 -11.30 5.12
C GLU A 353 25.00 -11.61 5.38
N CYS A 354 24.30 -10.64 5.96
CA CYS A 354 22.85 -10.60 5.97
C CYS A 354 22.37 -10.11 4.60
N ALA A 355 21.76 -11.00 3.82
CA ALA A 355 21.25 -10.72 2.47
C ALA A 355 20.35 -9.46 2.48
N PRO A 356 20.62 -8.46 1.61
CA PRO A 356 19.85 -7.23 1.61
C PRO A 356 18.42 -7.50 1.15
N GLY A 357 17.48 -7.08 1.99
CA GLY A 357 16.08 -6.97 1.63
C GLY A 357 15.91 -6.07 0.41
N LEU A 358 14.88 -6.37 -0.37
CA LEU A 358 14.40 -5.66 -1.55
C LEU A 358 14.45 -4.14 -1.37
N ALA A 359 15.59 -3.54 -1.71
CA ALA A 359 15.64 -2.16 -2.15
C ALA A 359 14.75 -2.09 -3.39
N LEU A 360 13.71 -1.27 -3.34
CA LEU A 360 13.13 -0.77 -4.58
C LEU A 360 14.27 -0.02 -5.27
N ASP A 361 14.71 -0.51 -6.42
CA ASP A 361 15.72 0.16 -7.24
C ASP A 361 15.34 1.65 -7.35
N ASP A 362 16.28 2.54 -6.99
CA ASP A 362 16.16 3.99 -7.22
C ASP A 362 15.99 4.32 -8.73
N ASP A 363 16.17 3.33 -9.62
CA ASP A 363 15.78 3.36 -11.03
C ASP A 363 14.27 3.56 -11.26
N VAL A 364 13.42 3.44 -10.23
CA VAL A 364 11.98 3.75 -10.32
C VAL A 364 11.73 5.27 -10.28
N LEU A 365 12.69 6.09 -9.82
CA LEU A 365 12.57 7.55 -9.75
C LEU A 365 13.44 8.32 -10.75
N GLU A 366 14.52 7.75 -11.30
CA GLU A 366 15.44 8.47 -12.22
C GLU A 366 15.22 8.26 -13.73
N VAL A 367 14.25 7.43 -14.17
CA VAL A 367 14.09 7.10 -15.61
C VAL A 367 12.86 7.74 -16.26
N TYR A 368 12.77 9.07 -16.23
CA TYR A 368 11.82 9.83 -17.06
C TYR A 368 12.42 11.07 -17.77
N ALA A 369 13.74 11.13 -17.96
CA ALA A 369 14.40 12.21 -18.70
C ALA A 369 14.60 11.97 -20.22
N GLU A 370 14.34 10.76 -20.74
CA GLU A 370 14.54 10.49 -22.18
C GLU A 370 13.28 9.88 -22.85
N ALA A 371 12.42 10.74 -23.39
CA ALA A 371 11.51 10.43 -24.49
C ALA A 371 11.04 11.71 -25.20
#